data_AF-A0A6J2YDL9-F1
#
_entry.id   AF-A0A6J2YDL9-F1
#
_cell.length_a   1.000
_cell.length_b   1.000
_cell.length_c   1.000
_cell.angle_alpha   90.00
_cell.angle_beta   90.00
_cell.angle_gamma   90.00
#
_symmetry.space_group_name_H-M   'P 1'
#
loop_
_entity.id
_entity.type
_entity.pdbx_description
1 polymer ?
#
loop_
_entity_poly.entity_id
_entity_poly.type
_entity_poly.pdbx_seq_one_letter_code
_entity_poly.pdbx_strand_id
1 'polypeptide(L)'
;MDQLSIEKGLTISYLLCAIMGIISSVTTGIAWGHWYLSLDQCGIGRNCSCILYGQNTFSRFLGGGQAPCIWITYGPLLYVFLAICMTCFHGYRVLFTTKSPKMRTKRSVIARMNHGSSVQIETIAQEDISSLYRCFWITIYYIGYAQISSTCIHRSVSENSVIYAILKCWPKRNLL
;
A
#
# COMPACT_ATOMS: atom_id res chain seq x y z
N MET A 1 -20.51 -9.31 12.04
CA MET A 1 -19.68 -8.13 11.71
C MET A 1 -20.47 -7.30 10.71
N ASP A 2 -20.70 -6.03 11.00
CA ASP A 2 -21.56 -5.19 10.18
C ASP A 2 -20.87 -4.81 8.87
N GLN A 3 -21.59 -4.84 7.75
CA GLN A 3 -21.09 -4.46 6.43
C GLN A 3 -20.42 -3.08 6.44
N LEU A 4 -21.03 -2.10 7.13
CA LEU A 4 -20.45 -0.76 7.29
C LEU A 4 -19.09 -0.78 8.00
N SER A 5 -18.92 -1.64 9.01
CA SER A 5 -17.65 -1.75 9.74
C SER A 5 -16.55 -2.33 8.84
N ILE A 6 -16.91 -3.33 8.02
CA ILE A 6 -16.01 -3.93 7.04
C ILE A 6 -15.59 -2.89 6.00
N GLU A 7 -16.55 -2.20 5.36
CA GLU A 7 -16.26 -1.18 4.34
C GLU A 7 -15.39 -0.03 4.88
N LYS A 8 -15.61 0.40 6.13
CA LYS A 8 -14.75 1.37 6.83
C LYS A 8 -13.33 0.84 7.02
N GLY A 9 -13.21 -0.41 7.48
CA GLY A 9 -11.93 -1.10 7.61
C GLY A 9 -11.16 -1.13 6.29
N LEU A 10 -11.80 -1.56 5.20
CA LEU A 10 -11.20 -1.57 3.85
C LEU A 10 -10.72 -0.17 3.46
N THR A 11 -11.58 0.84 3.60
CA THR A 11 -11.25 2.22 3.23
C THR A 11 -10.01 2.72 3.95
N ILE A 12 -9.92 2.50 5.27
CA ILE A 12 -8.77 2.89 6.09
C ILE A 12 -7.52 2.10 5.69
N SER A 13 -7.65 0.78 5.49
CA SER A 13 -6.51 -0.07 5.08
C SER A 13 -5.92 0.36 3.74
N TYR A 14 -6.75 0.60 2.72
CA TYR A 14 -6.27 1.09 1.41
C TYR A 14 -5.63 2.48 1.52
N LEU A 15 -6.21 3.38 2.33
CA LEU A 15 -5.65 4.72 2.54
C LEU A 15 -4.25 4.65 3.18
N LEU A 16 -4.08 3.81 4.20
CA LEU A 16 -2.78 3.59 4.83
C LEU A 16 -1.78 2.99 3.85
N CYS A 17 -2.20 2.03 3.01
CA CYS A 17 -1.34 1.44 1.98
C CYS A 17 -0.90 2.49 0.94
N ALA A 18 -1.79 3.40 0.54
CA ALA A 18 -1.44 4.50 -0.36
C ALA A 18 -0.40 5.42 0.28
N ILE A 19 -0.60 5.84 1.53
CA ILE A 19 0.35 6.70 2.25
C ILE A 19 1.72 6.03 2.37
N MET A 20 1.76 4.77 2.82
CA MET A 20 3.01 4.03 2.96
C MET A 20 3.72 3.81 1.62
N GLY A 21 2.97 3.52 0.54
CA GLY A 21 3.53 3.40 -0.81
C GLY A 21 4.13 4.70 -1.32
N ILE A 22 3.49 5.85 -1.05
CA ILE A 22 4.02 7.18 -1.38
C ILE A 22 5.32 7.43 -0.61
N ILE A 23 5.33 7.20 0.72
CA ILE A 23 6.51 7.39 1.55
C ILE A 23 7.66 6.51 1.07
N SER A 24 7.41 5.23 0.77
CA SER A 24 8.40 4.31 0.21
C SER A 24 8.96 4.82 -1.12
N SER A 25 8.10 5.22 -2.07
CA SER A 25 8.54 5.76 -3.37
C SER A 25 9.39 7.02 -3.21
N VAL A 26 8.93 7.98 -2.39
CA VAL A 26 9.62 9.26 -2.17
C VAL A 26 10.97 9.06 -1.49
N THR A 27 11.03 8.26 -0.42
CA THR A 27 12.29 8.02 0.30
C THR A 27 13.34 7.36 -0.57
N THR A 28 12.95 6.35 -1.35
CA THR A 28 13.81 5.70 -2.36
C THR A 28 14.24 6.67 -3.45
N GLY A 29 13.29 7.46 -3.97
CA GLY A 29 13.54 8.44 -5.01
C GLY A 29 14.53 9.52 -4.57
N ILE A 30 14.39 10.04 -3.35
CA ILE A 30 15.33 11.02 -2.78
C ILE A 30 16.71 10.38 -2.59
N ALA A 31 16.77 9.19 -1.98
CA ALA A 31 18.04 8.50 -1.78
C ALA A 31 18.76 8.27 -3.11
N TRP A 32 18.07 7.70 -4.10
CA TRP A 32 18.65 7.44 -5.40
C TRP A 32 19.01 8.73 -6.15
N GLY A 33 18.05 9.65 -6.32
CA GLY A 33 18.23 10.88 -7.11
C GLY A 33 19.26 11.84 -6.56
N HIS A 34 19.41 11.93 -5.23
CA HIS A 34 20.38 12.82 -4.61
C HIS A 34 21.82 12.27 -4.68
N TRP A 35 22.00 10.96 -4.53
CA TRP A 35 23.33 10.39 -4.29
C TRP A 35 23.93 9.66 -5.50
N TYR A 36 23.16 9.34 -6.55
CA TYR A 36 23.70 8.53 -7.66
C TYR A 36 24.90 9.18 -8.35
N LEU A 37 24.88 10.49 -8.59
CA LEU A 37 26.01 11.20 -9.23
C LEU A 37 27.27 11.25 -8.36
N SER A 38 27.08 11.29 -7.03
CA SER A 38 28.19 11.47 -6.08
C SER A 38 28.84 10.14 -5.69
N LEU A 39 28.09 9.04 -5.70
CA LEU A 39 28.55 7.73 -5.22
C LEU A 39 28.84 6.74 -6.35
N ASP A 40 28.32 6.93 -7.55
CA ASP A 40 28.57 6.02 -8.67
C ASP A 40 30.00 6.21 -9.22
N GLN A 41 30.93 5.33 -8.80
CA GLN A 41 32.32 5.32 -9.27
C GLN A 41 32.56 4.24 -10.33
N CYS A 42 31.54 3.87 -11.12
CA CYS A 42 31.74 2.89 -12.17
C CYS A 42 32.75 3.36 -13.23
N GLY A 43 33.55 2.40 -13.71
CA GLY A 43 34.53 2.64 -14.76
C GLY A 43 33.90 3.01 -16.10
N ILE A 44 34.73 3.48 -17.03
CA ILE A 44 34.32 3.86 -18.39
C ILE A 44 33.51 2.74 -19.06
N GLY A 45 32.28 3.06 -19.48
CA GLY A 45 31.41 2.16 -20.23
C GLY A 45 30.40 1.35 -19.41
N ARG A 46 30.25 1.58 -18.09
CA ARG A 46 29.18 0.96 -17.28
C ARG A 46 28.29 1.99 -16.59
N ASN A 47 26.98 1.87 -16.79
CA ASN A 47 25.97 2.67 -16.10
C ASN A 47 25.54 1.95 -14.82
N CYS A 48 26.13 2.34 -13.70
CA CYS A 48 25.92 1.71 -12.39
C CYS A 48 25.15 2.66 -11.46
N SER A 49 24.08 3.27 -11.97
CA SER A 49 23.47 4.41 -11.32
C SER A 49 22.64 4.06 -10.09
N CYS A 50 22.49 2.78 -9.73
CA CYS A 50 21.62 2.36 -8.65
C CYS A 50 22.38 2.12 -7.33
N ILE A 51 22.39 3.12 -6.45
CA ILE A 51 23.07 3.01 -5.15
C ILE A 51 22.44 1.98 -4.19
N LEU A 52 21.14 1.69 -4.37
CA LEU A 52 20.37 0.83 -3.48
C LEU A 52 20.77 -0.65 -3.62
N TYR A 53 21.25 -1.03 -4.79
CA TYR A 53 21.79 -2.36 -5.08
C TYR A 53 23.30 -2.29 -5.40
N GLY A 54 23.98 -1.28 -4.86
CA GLY A 54 25.41 -1.10 -5.02
C GLY A 54 26.22 -2.07 -4.17
N GLN A 55 27.43 -2.35 -4.63
CA GLN A 55 28.45 -3.10 -3.92
C GLN A 55 29.52 -2.14 -3.39
N ASN A 56 29.73 -2.18 -2.08
CA ASN A 56 30.77 -1.46 -1.39
C ASN A 56 32.06 -2.29 -1.37
N THR A 57 33.16 -1.70 -1.86
CA THR A 57 34.52 -2.26 -1.74
C THR A 57 35.34 -1.45 -0.74
N PHE A 58 36.58 -1.88 -0.46
CA PHE A 58 37.44 -1.17 0.47
C PHE A 58 37.75 0.27 0.03
N SER A 59 37.87 0.52 -1.28
CA SER A 59 38.30 1.80 -1.84
C SER A 59 37.25 2.50 -2.72
N ARG A 60 36.21 1.79 -3.18
CA ARG A 60 35.21 2.35 -4.10
C ARG A 60 33.80 1.86 -3.82
N PHE A 61 32.83 2.67 -4.23
CA PHE A 61 31.42 2.27 -4.27
C PHE A 61 31.00 2.04 -5.73
N LEU A 62 30.54 0.83 -6.04
CA LEU A 62 30.03 0.48 -7.35
C LEU A 62 28.52 0.38 -7.24
N GLY A 63 27.77 1.23 -7.94
CA GLY A 63 26.32 1.08 -7.94
C GLY A 63 25.86 -0.15 -8.72
N GLY A 64 24.61 -0.55 -8.52
CA GLY A 64 23.96 -1.64 -9.23
C GLY A 64 23.35 -1.18 -10.56
N GLY A 65 22.70 -2.13 -11.25
CA GLY A 65 21.94 -1.83 -12.46
C GLY A 65 20.81 -0.85 -12.22
N GLN A 66 20.54 0.02 -13.19
CA GLN A 66 19.54 1.08 -13.08
C GLN A 66 18.08 0.55 -12.98
N ALA A 67 17.76 -0.53 -13.70
CA ALA A 67 16.41 -1.09 -13.75
C ALA A 67 15.83 -1.46 -12.37
N PRO A 68 16.57 -2.13 -11.46
CA PRO A 68 16.16 -2.34 -10.07
C PRO A 68 15.76 -1.04 -9.34
N CYS A 69 16.54 0.04 -9.48
CA CYS A 69 16.23 1.32 -8.83
C CYS A 69 14.95 1.95 -9.39
N ILE A 70 14.76 1.92 -10.71
CA ILE A 70 13.51 2.38 -11.35
C ILE A 70 12.33 1.60 -10.77
N TRP A 71 12.46 0.27 -10.66
CA TRP A 71 11.39 -0.57 -10.16
C TRP A 71 11.06 -0.29 -8.68
N ILE A 72 12.06 -0.16 -7.81
CA ILE A 72 11.81 0.08 -6.38
C ILE A 72 11.32 1.51 -6.10
N THR A 73 11.70 2.50 -6.93
CA THR A 73 11.25 3.88 -6.80
C THR A 73 9.84 4.06 -7.34
N TYR A 74 9.55 3.57 -8.55
CA TYR A 74 8.30 3.85 -9.24
C TYR A 74 7.27 2.72 -9.15
N GLY A 75 7.69 1.48 -8.90
CA GLY A 75 6.80 0.33 -8.72
C GLY A 75 5.72 0.54 -7.65
N PRO A 76 6.06 1.08 -6.45
CA PRO A 76 5.06 1.42 -5.44
C PRO A 76 3.94 2.35 -5.94
N LEU A 77 4.20 3.22 -6.92
CA LEU A 77 3.19 4.16 -7.44
C LEU A 77 2.02 3.46 -8.14
N LEU A 78 2.26 2.32 -8.78
CA LEU A 78 1.18 1.52 -9.38
C LEU A 78 0.23 0.99 -8.30
N TYR A 79 0.78 0.51 -7.19
CA TYR A 79 -0.02 0.06 -6.04
C TYR A 79 -0.74 1.22 -5.35
N VAL A 80 -0.10 2.39 -5.24
CA VAL A 80 -0.72 3.61 -4.72
C VAL A 80 -1.93 3.99 -5.57
N PHE A 81 -1.81 3.98 -6.89
CA PHE A 81 -2.92 4.28 -7.79
C PHE A 81 -4.11 3.34 -7.54
N LEU A 82 -3.87 2.04 -7.51
CA LEU A 82 -4.91 1.04 -7.23
C LEU A 82 -5.52 1.22 -5.83
N ALA A 83 -4.70 1.48 -4.82
CA ALA A 83 -5.16 1.72 -3.46
C ALA A 83 -6.06 2.96 -3.38
N ILE A 84 -5.72 4.05 -4.07
CA ILE A 84 -6.57 5.25 -4.14
C ILE A 84 -7.91 4.92 -4.80
N CYS A 85 -7.92 4.22 -5.94
CA CYS A 85 -9.17 3.81 -6.59
C CYS A 85 -10.06 2.99 -5.65
N MET A 86 -9.47 2.05 -4.90
CA MET A 86 -10.20 1.23 -3.94
C MET A 86 -10.68 2.04 -2.73
N THR A 87 -9.87 2.97 -2.21
CA THR A 87 -10.29 3.93 -1.16
C THR A 87 -11.48 4.76 -1.63
N CYS A 88 -11.47 5.27 -2.86
CA CYS A 88 -12.59 6.02 -3.41
C CYS A 88 -13.85 5.16 -3.55
N PHE A 89 -13.71 3.94 -4.07
CA PHE A 89 -14.83 3.02 -4.24
C PHE A 89 -15.47 2.62 -2.90
N HIS A 90 -14.68 2.14 -1.94
CA HIS A 90 -15.18 1.74 -0.63
C HIS A 90 -15.62 2.95 0.19
N GLY A 91 -14.91 4.07 0.11
CA GLY A 91 -15.27 5.33 0.75
C GLY A 91 -16.62 5.86 0.26
N TYR A 92 -16.87 5.82 -1.04
CA TYR A 92 -18.17 6.16 -1.61
C TYR A 92 -19.27 5.26 -1.02
N ARG A 93 -19.03 3.95 -0.92
CA ARG A 93 -20.01 3.02 -0.35
C ARG A 93 -20.25 3.29 1.13
N VAL A 94 -19.23 3.62 1.91
CA VAL A 94 -19.37 4.03 3.32
C VAL A 94 -20.22 5.28 3.47
N LEU A 95 -19.98 6.30 2.63
CA LEU A 95 -20.63 7.60 2.74
C LEU A 95 -22.06 7.61 2.18
N PHE A 96 -22.32 6.90 1.09
CA PHE A 96 -23.54 7.08 0.29
C PHE A 96 -24.39 5.82 0.10
N THR A 97 -23.82 4.61 0.21
CA THR A 97 -24.53 3.36 -0.16
C THR A 97 -24.88 2.48 1.03
N THR A 98 -24.04 2.46 2.06
CA THR A 98 -24.17 1.47 3.13
C THR A 98 -25.19 1.98 4.14
N LYS A 99 -26.44 1.51 4.01
CA LYS A 99 -27.45 1.72 5.04
C LYS A 99 -26.94 1.04 6.31
N SER A 100 -26.89 1.80 7.41
CA SER A 100 -26.60 1.27 8.76
C SER A 100 -27.45 0.01 8.99
N PRO A 101 -27.00 -0.99 9.77
CA PRO A 101 -27.82 -2.16 10.13
C PRO A 101 -29.23 -1.78 10.63
N LYS A 102 -29.37 -0.59 11.22
CA LYS A 102 -30.65 0.01 11.66
C LYS A 102 -31.61 0.40 10.53
N MET A 103 -31.12 0.52 9.29
CA MET A 103 -31.81 0.97 8.09
C MET A 103 -31.76 -0.09 6.97
N ARG A 104 -31.64 -1.38 7.33
CA ARG A 104 -32.05 -2.45 6.40
C ARG A 104 -33.53 -2.24 6.10
N THR A 105 -33.88 -2.18 4.82
CA THR A 105 -35.26 -2.06 4.36
C THR A 105 -36.05 -3.27 4.86
N LYS A 106 -36.66 -3.13 6.03
CA LYS A 106 -37.69 -4.02 6.56
C LYS A 106 -38.92 -3.79 5.70
N ARG A 107 -39.07 -4.57 4.62
CA ARG A 107 -40.29 -4.54 3.82
C ARG A 107 -41.27 -5.47 4.53
N SER A 108 -42.17 -4.88 5.32
CA SER A 108 -43.27 -5.62 5.91
C SER A 108 -44.45 -5.63 4.95
N VAL A 109 -44.92 -6.82 4.62
CA VAL A 109 -46.14 -7.03 3.84
C VAL A 109 -47.18 -7.60 4.80
N ILE A 110 -48.30 -6.90 4.96
CA ILE A 110 -49.40 -7.39 5.79
C ILE A 110 -50.23 -8.34 4.93
N ALA A 111 -50.12 -9.65 5.17
CA ALA A 111 -50.99 -10.64 4.56
C ALA A 111 -52.28 -10.73 5.41
N ARG A 112 -53.43 -10.39 4.82
CA ARG A 112 -54.73 -10.57 5.47
C ARG A 112 -55.27 -11.97 5.16
N MET A 113 -55.63 -12.73 6.18
CA MET A 113 -56.25 -14.05 6.04
C MET A 113 -57.78 -13.90 6.12
N ASN A 114 -58.50 -14.79 5.43
CA ASN A 114 -59.97 -14.78 5.35
C ASN A 114 -60.68 -14.93 6.72
N HIS A 115 -59.98 -15.41 7.75
CA HIS A 115 -60.49 -15.55 9.12
C HIS A 115 -60.30 -14.30 10.02
N GLY A 116 -59.93 -13.15 9.44
CA GLY A 116 -59.76 -11.89 10.20
C GLY A 116 -58.41 -11.78 10.92
N SER A 117 -57.57 -12.80 10.88
CA SER A 117 -56.17 -12.73 11.30
C SER A 117 -55.32 -12.06 10.21
N SER A 118 -54.41 -11.18 10.62
CA SER A 118 -53.42 -10.59 9.73
C SER A 118 -52.03 -10.96 10.19
N VAL A 119 -51.20 -11.48 9.29
CA VAL A 119 -49.81 -11.86 9.58
C VAL A 119 -48.91 -10.84 8.90
N GLN A 120 -48.08 -10.16 9.70
CA GLN A 120 -47.09 -9.23 9.18
C GLN A 120 -45.85 -10.04 8.77
N ILE A 121 -45.68 -10.24 7.47
CA ILE A 121 -44.51 -10.93 6.91
C ILE A 121 -43.42 -9.88 6.73
N GLU A 122 -42.45 -9.86 7.65
CA GLU A 122 -41.29 -8.98 7.56
C GLU A 122 -40.19 -9.65 6.72
N THR A 123 -40.09 -9.28 5.45
CA THR A 123 -38.98 -9.73 4.60
C THR A 123 -37.74 -8.90 4.89
N ILE A 124 -36.75 -9.52 5.52
CA ILE A 124 -35.42 -8.94 5.70
C ILE A 124 -34.61 -9.30 4.46
N ALA A 125 -34.42 -8.34 3.55
CA ALA A 125 -33.44 -8.49 2.49
C ALA A 125 -32.03 -8.55 3.11
N GLN A 126 -31.56 -9.77 3.36
CA GLN A 126 -30.22 -10.03 3.88
C GLN A 126 -29.28 -10.13 2.67
N GLU A 127 -28.55 -9.05 2.37
CA GLU A 127 -27.39 -9.15 1.47
C GLU A 127 -26.37 -10.13 2.04
N ASP A 128 -25.88 -11.04 1.21
CA ASP A 128 -24.90 -12.06 1.57
C ASP A 128 -23.51 -11.42 1.75
N ILE A 129 -23.05 -11.34 3.01
CA ILE A 129 -21.81 -10.67 3.43
C ILE A 129 -20.59 -11.60 3.22
N SER A 130 -20.83 -12.86 2.82
CA SER A 130 -19.80 -13.91 2.70
C SER A 130 -18.76 -13.64 1.60
N SER A 131 -19.10 -12.92 0.54
CA SER A 131 -18.16 -12.59 -0.53
C SER A 131 -17.23 -11.45 -0.13
N LEU A 132 -17.78 -10.41 0.52
CA LEU A 132 -17.05 -9.22 0.93
C LEU A 132 -15.95 -9.54 1.95
N TYR A 133 -16.23 -10.40 2.94
CA TYR A 133 -15.22 -10.78 3.93
C TYR A 133 -14.07 -11.58 3.31
N ARG A 134 -14.33 -12.42 2.30
CA ARG A 134 -13.28 -13.17 1.61
C ARG A 134 -12.38 -12.22 0.83
N CYS A 135 -12.97 -11.29 0.08
CA CYS A 135 -12.21 -10.27 -0.63
C CYS A 135 -11.36 -9.42 0.33
N PHE A 136 -11.89 -9.05 1.50
CA PHE A 136 -11.14 -8.31 2.52
C PHE A 136 -9.85 -9.03 2.94
N TRP A 137 -9.94 -10.30 3.34
CA TRP A 137 -8.79 -11.06 3.80
C TRP A 137 -7.79 -11.36 2.69
N ILE A 138 -8.27 -11.62 1.48
CA ILE A 138 -7.43 -11.79 0.30
C ILE A 138 -6.66 -10.49 0.03
N THR A 139 -7.34 -9.35 -0.01
CA THR A 139 -6.70 -8.08 -0.30
C THR A 139 -5.72 -7.67 0.79
N ILE A 140 -6.06 -7.85 2.07
CA ILE A 140 -5.11 -7.63 3.17
C ILE A 140 -3.89 -8.54 3.06
N TYR A 141 -4.08 -9.82 2.74
CA TYR A 141 -2.98 -10.77 2.63
C TYR A 141 -2.00 -10.36 1.52
N TYR A 142 -2.50 -10.11 0.30
CA TYR A 142 -1.63 -9.77 -0.83
C TYR A 142 -1.02 -8.37 -0.72
N ILE A 143 -1.78 -7.37 -0.30
CA ILE A 143 -1.24 -6.01 -0.11
C ILE A 143 -0.28 -5.98 1.07
N GLY A 144 -0.62 -6.66 2.18
CA GLY A 144 0.25 -6.78 3.34
C GLY A 144 1.56 -7.49 3.01
N TYR A 145 1.51 -8.58 2.25
CA TYR A 145 2.70 -9.28 1.78
C TYR A 145 3.56 -8.40 0.86
N ALA A 146 2.95 -7.68 -0.09
CA ALA A 146 3.65 -6.77 -1.00
C ALA A 146 4.30 -5.59 -0.24
N GLN A 147 3.61 -5.05 0.77
CA GLN A 147 4.15 -4.01 1.64
C GLN A 147 5.32 -4.55 2.48
N ILE A 148 5.13 -5.66 3.20
CA ILE A 148 6.18 -6.26 4.05
C ILE A 148 7.43 -6.60 3.23
N SER A 149 7.27 -7.21 2.06
CA SER A 149 8.41 -7.48 1.18
C SER A 149 9.12 -6.19 0.75
N SER A 150 8.38 -5.15 0.37
CA SER A 150 8.95 -3.85 0.03
C SER A 150 9.69 -3.21 1.22
N THR A 151 9.14 -3.25 2.43
CA THR A 151 9.77 -2.72 3.64
C THR A 151 11.00 -3.53 4.06
N CYS A 152 10.95 -4.86 3.92
CA CYS A 152 12.09 -5.74 4.17
C CYS A 152 13.22 -5.49 3.18
N ILE A 153 12.91 -5.28 1.90
CA ILE A 153 13.89 -4.90 0.88
C ILE A 153 14.48 -3.52 1.21
N HIS A 154 13.64 -2.54 1.53
CA HIS A 154 14.09 -1.21 1.96
C HIS A 154 15.01 -1.28 3.18
N ARG A 155 14.68 -2.08 4.19
CA ARG A 155 15.48 -2.24 5.40
C ARG A 155 16.81 -2.93 5.12
N SER A 156 16.79 -4.01 4.34
CA SER A 156 18.00 -4.73 3.92
C SER A 156 18.96 -3.84 3.11
N VAL A 157 18.41 -2.96 2.27
CA VAL A 157 19.16 -1.97 1.49
C VAL A 157 19.67 -0.81 2.37
N SER A 158 18.85 -0.32 3.31
CA SER A 158 19.18 0.78 4.22
C SER A 158 20.29 0.42 5.20
N GLU A 159 20.23 -0.76 5.82
CA GLU A 159 21.19 -1.20 6.86
C GLU A 159 22.59 -1.46 6.27
N ASN A 160 22.68 -1.95 5.02
CA ASN A 160 23.96 -2.39 4.46
C ASN A 160 24.65 -1.37 3.53
N SER A 161 23.89 -0.62 2.73
CA SER A 161 24.49 0.12 1.61
C SER A 161 24.53 1.63 1.84
N VAL A 162 23.44 2.22 2.34
CA VAL A 162 23.30 3.69 2.38
C VAL A 162 24.02 4.28 3.59
N ILE A 163 23.82 3.74 4.80
CA ILE A 163 24.49 4.25 6.01
C ILE A 163 26.01 4.08 5.91
N TYR A 164 26.48 2.93 5.43
CA TYR A 164 27.91 2.69 5.23
C TYR A 164 28.51 3.56 4.11
N ALA A 165 27.83 3.73 2.97
CA ALA A 165 28.32 4.62 1.91
C ALA A 165 28.31 6.08 2.34
N ILE A 166 27.27 6.54 3.04
CA ILE A 166 27.20 7.90 3.59
C ILE A 166 28.30 8.10 4.63
N LEU A 167 28.49 7.22 5.62
CA LEU A 167 29.56 7.38 6.62
C LEU A 167 30.97 7.35 6.02
N LYS A 168 31.18 6.59 4.95
CA LYS A 168 32.50 6.41 4.32
C LYS A 168 32.82 7.47 3.26
N CYS A 169 31.81 8.01 2.58
CA CYS A 169 31.94 9.07 1.58
C CYS A 169 31.49 10.46 2.07
N TRP A 170 30.98 10.61 3.30
CA TRP A 170 30.73 11.94 3.87
C TRP A 170 32.08 12.66 3.89
N PRO A 171 32.27 13.72 3.08
CA PRO A 171 33.49 14.48 3.14
C PRO A 171 33.58 15.00 4.57
N LYS A 172 34.71 14.80 5.25
CA LYS A 172 35.08 15.55 6.47
C LYS A 172 35.01 17.04 6.14
N ARG A 173 33.81 17.61 6.08
CA ARG A 173 33.59 19.03 5.96
C ARG A 173 33.66 19.56 7.38
N ASN A 174 34.81 20.16 7.67
CA ASN A 174 35.10 21.11 8.75
C ASN A 174 35.30 20.52 10.16
N LEU A 175 36.44 19.86 10.35
CA LEU A 175 37.17 19.90 11.62
C LEU A 175 38.58 20.44 11.35
N LEU A 176 38.64 21.71 10.96
CA LEU A 176 39.79 22.60 11.04
C LEU A 176 39.24 24.00 11.34
#